data_AF-A0A3D3QBJ2-F1
#
_entry.id   AF-A0A3D3QBJ2-F1
#
_cell.length_a   1.000
_cell.length_b   1.000
_cell.length_c   1.000
_cell.angle_alpha   90.00
_cell.angle_beta   90.00
_cell.angle_gamma   90.00
#
_symmetry.space_group_name_H-M   'P 1'
#
loop_
_entity.id
_entity.type
_entity.pdbx_description
1 polymer ?
#
loop_
_entity_poly.entity_id
_entity_poly.type
_entity_poly.pdbx_seq_one_letter_code
_entity_poly.pdbx_strand_id
1 'polypeptide(L)' 'VQEVRKTVTVVFTDVTGSTAMGERLDPESLRRVMTRYFDEMQTVVERHGGTVEK' A
#
# COMPACT_ATOMS: atom_id res chain seq x y z
N VAL A 1 -16.84 16.17 9.81
CA VAL A 1 -15.55 16.83 9.55
C VAL A 1 -15.79 17.83 8.43
N GLN A 2 -15.38 19.09 8.57
CA GLN A 2 -15.47 20.06 7.47
C GLN A 2 -14.29 19.83 6.51
N GLU A 3 -14.53 19.88 5.20
CA GLU A 3 -13.45 19.82 4.21
C GLU A 3 -12.62 21.10 4.27
N VAL A 4 -11.29 20.97 4.35
CA VAL A 4 -10.36 22.10 4.44
C VAL A 4 -9.23 21.90 3.42
N ARG A 5 -8.82 22.98 2.75
CA ARG A 5 -7.67 22.95 1.83
C ARG A 5 -6.36 22.97 2.61
N LYS A 6 -5.44 22.06 2.29
CA LYS A 6 -4.11 21.95 2.88
C LYS A 6 -3.10 21.54 1.81
N THR A 7 -1.89 22.09 1.85
CA THR A 7 -0.76 21.58 1.05
C THR A 7 -0.28 20.26 1.64
N VAL A 8 -0.22 19.22 0.80
CA VAL A 8 0.20 17.86 1.19
C VAL A 8 1.20 17.31 0.19
N THR A 9 1.98 16.32 0.62
CA THR A 9 2.78 15.47 -0.27
C THR A 9 2.13 14.11 -0.31
N VAL A 10 1.92 13.56 -1.50
CA VAL A 10 1.27 12.25 -1.70
C VAL A 10 2.26 11.34 -2.42
N VAL A 11 2.39 10.11 -1.93
CA VAL A 11 3.22 9.06 -2.54
C VAL A 11 2.31 7.91 -2.94
N PHE A 12 2.43 7.46 -4.18
CA PHE A 12 1.77 6.26 -4.70
C PHE A 12 2.82 5.20 -5.00
N THR A 13 2.55 3.96 -4.59
CA THR A 13 3.46 2.82 -4.78
C THR A 13 2.64 1.57 -5.08
N ASP A 14 3.19 0.67 -5.90
CA ASP A 14 2.60 -0.65 -6.16
C ASP A 14 3.70 -1.69 -6.37
N VAL A 15 3.34 -2.96 -6.22
CA VAL A 15 4.21 -4.10 -6.49
C VAL A 15 4.25 -4.34 -8.00
N THR A 16 5.42 -4.16 -8.60
CA THR A 16 5.61 -4.47 -10.02
C THR A 16 5.30 -5.95 -10.30
N GLY A 17 4.54 -6.22 -11.35
CA GLY A 17 4.15 -7.57 -11.74
C GLY A 17 3.05 -8.20 -10.86
N SER A 18 2.38 -7.41 -10.00
CA SER A 18 1.25 -7.83 -9.17
C SER A 18 0.15 -8.51 -9.98
N THR A 19 -0.18 -8.00 -11.17
CA THR A 19 -1.17 -8.60 -12.09
C THR A 19 -0.77 -10.02 -12.50
N ALA A 20 0.46 -10.20 -12.99
CA ALA A 20 0.95 -11.52 -13.40
C ALA A 20 1.12 -12.48 -12.20
N MET A 21 1.30 -11.96 -10.98
CA MET A 21 1.23 -12.79 -9.77
C MET A 21 -0.19 -13.25 -9.49
N GLY A 22 -1.18 -12.38 -9.65
CA GLY A 22 -2.59 -12.73 -9.45
C GLY A 22 -3.14 -13.75 -10.45
N GLU A 23 -2.56 -13.83 -11.65
CA GLU A 23 -2.91 -14.86 -12.63
C GLU A 23 -2.29 -16.23 -12.31
N ARG A 24 -1.17 -16.27 -11.57
CA ARG A 24 -0.40 -17.50 -11.30
C ARG A 24 -0.64 -18.08 -9.90
N LEU A 25 -1.00 -17.23 -8.94
CA LEU A 25 -1.21 -17.62 -7.55
C LEU A 25 -2.69 -17.83 -7.28
N ASP A 26 -3.00 -18.78 -6.39
CA ASP A 26 -4.33 -18.84 -5.77
C ASP A 26 -4.62 -17.56 -4.96
N PRO A 27 -5.90 -17.19 -4.78
CA PRO A 27 -6.29 -15.97 -4.08
C PRO A 27 -5.70 -15.85 -2.68
N GLU A 28 -5.60 -16.95 -1.93
CA GLU A 28 -5.05 -16.96 -0.57
C GLU A 28 -3.55 -16.68 -0.57
N SER A 29 -2.80 -17.27 -1.50
CA SER A 29 -1.37 -17.00 -1.69
C SER A 29 -1.10 -15.56 -2.12
N LEU A 30 -1.85 -15.06 -3.10
CA LEU A 30 -1.73 -13.66 -3.52
C LEU A 30 -2.01 -12.72 -2.34
N ARG A 31 -3.09 -12.98 -1.59
CA ARG A 31 -3.44 -12.18 -0.41
C ARG A 31 -2.32 -12.18 0.62
N ARG A 32 -1.70 -13.32 0.93
CA ARG A 32 -0.56 -13.38 1.86
C ARG A 32 0.61 -12.50 1.41
N VAL A 33 0.96 -12.53 0.12
CA VAL A 33 2.05 -11.72 -0.44
C VAL A 33 1.71 -10.23 -0.34
N MET A 34 0.52 -9.84 -0.78
CA MET A 34 0.09 -8.44 -0.76
C MET A 34 -0.05 -7.90 0.67
N THR A 35 -0.61 -8.68 1.60
CA THR A 35 -0.68 -8.30 3.02
C THR A 35 0.70 -8.00 3.58
N ARG A 36 1.67 -8.91 3.37
CA ARG A 36 3.04 -8.66 3.83
C ARG A 36 3.64 -7.41 3.21
N TYR A 37 3.43 -7.16 1.91
CA TYR A 37 3.88 -5.93 1.28
C TYR A 37 3.29 -4.68 1.95
N PHE A 38 1.98 -4.67 2.20
CA PHE A 38 1.33 -3.52 2.82
C PHE A 38 1.77 -3.29 4.26
N ASP A 39 1.99 -4.35 5.04
CA ASP A 39 2.45 -4.25 6.44
C ASP A 39 3.86 -3.62 6.53
N GLU A 40 4.77 -4.05 5.64
CA GLU A 40 6.13 -3.50 5.56
C GLU A 40 6.11 -2.04 5.09
N MET A 41 5.32 -1.74 4.05
CA MET A 41 5.18 -0.37 3.54
C MET A 41 4.56 0.57 4.58
N GLN A 42 3.56 0.12 5.34
CA GLN A 42 2.98 0.89 6.43
C GLN A 42 4.04 1.26 7.47
N THR A 43 4.84 0.28 7.90
CA THR A 43 5.93 0.49 8.87
C THR A 43 6.93 1.53 8.36
N VAL A 44 7.29 1.48 7.07
CA VAL A 44 8.21 2.45 6.46
C VAL A 44 7.59 3.85 6.40
N VAL A 45 6.32 3.97 5.99
CA VAL A 45 5.63 5.27 5.90
C VAL A 45 5.53 5.92 7.28
N GLU A 46 5.08 5.17 8.28
CA GLU A 46 4.94 5.65 9.66
C GLU A 46 6.29 6.06 10.25
N ARG A 47 7.36 5.30 10.00
CA ARG A 47 8.73 5.65 10.42
C ARG A 47 9.19 7.02 9.88
N HIS A 48 8.70 7.44 8.71
CA HIS A 48 9.02 8.74 8.12
C HIS A 48 7.99 9.83 8.45
N GLY A 49 7.06 9.56 9.37
CA GLY A 49 6.02 10.51 9.79
C GLY A 49 4.89 10.68 8.78
N GLY A 50 4.79 9.80 7.79
CA GLY A 50 3.66 9.74 6.88
C GLY A 50 2.48 9.01 7.49
N THR A 51 1.32 9.15 6.85
CA THR A 51 0.10 8.40 7.17
C THR A 51 -0.34 7.62 5.94
N VAL A 52 -0.84 6.41 6.16
CA VAL A 52 -1.43 5.59 5.08
C VAL A 52 -2.90 5.94 4.97
N GLU A 53 -3.28 6.48 3.82
CA GLU A 53 -4.69 6.65 3.43
C GLU A 53 -5.08 5.50 2.49
N LYS A 54 -6.29 4.97 2.65
CA LYS A 54 -6.86 3.89 1.82
C LYS A 54 -8.02 4.39 0.97
#